data_AF-A0A2G9THS6-F1
#
_entry.id   AF-A0A2G9THS6-F1
#
_cell.length_a   1.000
_cell.length_b   1.000
_cell.length_c   1.000
_cell.angle_alpha   90.00
_cell.angle_beta   90.00
_cell.angle_gamma   90.00
#
_symmetry.space_group_name_H-M   'P 1'
#
loop_
_entity.id
_entity.type
_entity.pdbx_description
1 polymer ?
#
loop_
_entity_poly.entity_id
_entity_poly.type
_entity_poly.pdbx_seq_one_letter_code
_entity_poly.pdbx_strand_id
1 'polypeptide(L)'
;GTNYCYNGGICEARYVCMCQNGFGGPRCAHRVPRLEEYKEFGCPERAEVCAKRFDDGHCDEICNRESCLFDGFDCAKREGAVCRHPSECAYKYGDGKCDEECAGPECGYDGGDCERLYTHVSLAEDMDGIMVYEWSTDTGQGNRITVIDEEIVASTVDMNVNGTMVFFDVDTTACRMRR
;
A
#
# COMPACT_ATOMS: atom_id res chain seq x y z
N GLY A 1 7.20 -5.46 -44.19
CA GLY A 1 7.13 -6.49 -43.14
C GLY A 1 6.76 -5.81 -41.84
N THR A 2 5.81 -6.35 -41.10
CA THR A 2 5.45 -5.86 -39.76
C THR A 2 6.67 -5.98 -38.84
N ASN A 3 7.07 -4.88 -38.20
CA ASN A 3 8.17 -4.88 -37.25
C ASN A 3 7.85 -5.88 -36.11
N TYR A 4 8.77 -6.81 -35.83
CA TYR A 4 8.55 -7.84 -34.83
C TYR A 4 8.47 -7.23 -33.41
N CYS A 5 9.29 -6.23 -33.12
CA CYS A 5 9.21 -5.45 -31.89
C CYS A 5 8.32 -4.22 -32.09
N TYR A 6 7.36 -4.04 -31.19
CA TYR A 6 6.42 -2.91 -31.23
C TYR A 6 7.04 -1.65 -30.61
N ASN A 7 6.36 -0.51 -30.77
CA ASN A 7 6.68 0.75 -30.08
C ASN A 7 8.14 1.22 -30.18
N GLY A 8 8.78 1.01 -31.33
CA GLY A 8 10.17 1.41 -31.56
C GLY A 8 11.22 0.53 -30.87
N GLY A 9 10.82 -0.65 -30.40
CA GLY A 9 11.74 -1.66 -29.88
C GLY A 9 12.74 -2.12 -30.94
N ILE A 10 13.96 -2.40 -30.49
CA ILE A 10 15.07 -2.86 -31.33
C ILE A 10 15.11 -4.39 -31.28
N CYS A 11 15.04 -5.04 -32.44
CA CYS A 11 15.16 -6.48 -32.54
C CYS A 11 16.63 -6.88 -32.55
N GLU A 12 17.07 -7.61 -31.52
CA GLU A 12 18.39 -8.24 -31.49
C GLU A 12 18.36 -9.65 -32.09
N ALA A 13 19.52 -10.32 -32.09
CA ALA A 13 19.63 -11.71 -32.51
C ALA A 13 18.65 -12.60 -31.71
N ARG A 14 18.10 -13.62 -32.39
CA ARG A 14 17.15 -14.59 -31.81
C ARG A 14 15.77 -14.04 -31.42
N TYR A 15 15.29 -12.97 -32.09
CA TYR A 15 13.94 -12.43 -31.87
C TYR A 15 13.70 -11.92 -30.44
N VAL A 16 14.76 -11.41 -29.81
CA VAL A 16 14.69 -10.72 -28.51
C VAL A 16 14.46 -9.23 -28.78
N CYS A 17 13.49 -8.62 -28.10
CA CYS A 17 13.19 -7.20 -28.25
C CYS A 17 13.78 -6.39 -27.09
N MET A 18 14.63 -5.41 -27.42
CA MET A 18 15.01 -4.36 -26.48
C MET A 18 13.99 -3.22 -26.55
N CYS A 19 13.26 -3.02 -25.46
CA CYS A 19 12.19 -2.04 -25.40
C CYS A 19 12.69 -0.63 -25.10
N GLN A 20 12.01 0.35 -25.69
CA GLN A 20 12.20 1.76 -25.36
C GLN A 20 11.62 2.05 -23.97
N ASN A 21 12.10 3.12 -23.32
CA ASN A 21 11.58 3.56 -22.02
C ASN A 21 10.04 3.71 -22.05
N GLY A 22 9.36 3.16 -21.05
CA GLY A 22 7.90 3.14 -20.94
C GLY A 22 7.20 2.02 -21.72
N PHE A 23 7.95 1.06 -22.27
CA PHE A 23 7.39 -0.14 -22.91
C PHE A 23 8.04 -1.41 -22.40
N GLY A 24 7.23 -2.47 -22.27
CA GLY A 24 7.65 -3.76 -21.72
C GLY A 24 6.97 -4.96 -22.38
N GLY A 25 7.29 -6.14 -21.84
CA GLY A 25 6.87 -7.44 -22.36
C GLY A 25 7.71 -7.93 -23.55
N PRO A 26 7.49 -9.18 -24.00
CA PRO A 26 8.40 -9.90 -24.91
C PRO A 26 8.55 -9.25 -26.28
N ARG A 27 7.62 -8.36 -26.66
CA ARG A 27 7.63 -7.64 -27.94
C ARG A 27 7.44 -6.13 -27.78
N CYS A 28 7.60 -5.57 -26.58
CA CYS A 28 7.42 -4.15 -26.28
C CYS A 28 6.00 -3.62 -26.59
N ALA A 29 4.99 -4.48 -26.51
CA ALA A 29 3.61 -4.13 -26.83
C ALA A 29 2.89 -3.42 -25.67
N HIS A 30 3.36 -3.65 -24.44
CA HIS A 30 2.70 -3.17 -23.23
C HIS A 30 3.30 -1.84 -22.79
N ARG A 31 2.47 -0.92 -22.30
CA ARG A 31 2.97 0.24 -21.57
C ARG A 31 3.38 -0.20 -20.17
N VAL A 32 4.52 0.30 -19.74
CA VAL A 32 5.02 0.14 -18.36
C VAL A 32 5.43 1.52 -17.84
N PRO A 33 5.59 1.70 -16.53
CA PRO A 33 6.05 2.97 -15.97
C PRO A 33 7.40 3.37 -16.57
N ARG A 34 7.56 4.65 -16.88
CA ARG A 34 8.82 5.18 -17.39
C ARG A 34 9.83 5.35 -16.26
N LEU A 35 11.12 5.37 -16.62
CA LEU A 35 12.21 5.61 -15.67
C LEU A 35 12.02 6.89 -14.83
N GLU A 36 11.41 7.93 -15.39
CA GLU A 36 11.13 9.17 -14.67
C GLU A 36 10.17 8.95 -13.49
N GLU A 37 9.18 8.08 -13.66
CA GLU A 37 8.19 7.75 -12.62
C GLU A 37 8.87 7.03 -11.44
N TYR A 38 9.78 6.07 -11.71
CA TYR A 38 10.57 5.43 -10.65
C TYR A 38 11.38 6.41 -9.81
N LYS A 39 11.87 7.50 -10.43
CA LYS A 39 12.61 8.54 -9.72
C LYS A 39 11.68 9.40 -8.86
N GLU A 40 10.46 9.67 -9.34
CA GLU A 40 9.43 10.38 -8.59
C GLU A 40 9.00 9.61 -7.34
N PHE A 41 8.78 8.30 -7.47
CA PHE A 41 8.47 7.41 -6.34
C PHE A 41 9.65 7.16 -5.38
N GLY A 42 10.85 7.66 -5.69
CA GLY A 42 12.02 7.47 -4.84
C GLY A 42 12.56 6.03 -4.83
N CYS A 43 12.44 5.30 -5.95
CA CYS A 43 13.11 4.02 -6.11
C CYS A 43 14.62 4.22 -5.85
N PRO A 44 15.26 3.38 -5.01
CA PRO A 44 16.62 3.59 -4.56
C PRO A 44 17.59 3.17 -5.68
N GLU A 45 18.87 2.95 -5.35
CA GLU A 45 19.88 2.57 -6.34
C GLU A 45 19.36 1.47 -7.29
N ARG A 46 19.38 1.75 -8.61
CA ARG A 46 18.97 0.90 -9.75
C ARG A 46 17.52 0.99 -10.24
N ALA A 47 16.89 2.18 -10.18
CA ALA A 47 15.63 2.46 -10.90
C ALA A 47 15.61 1.99 -12.37
N GLU A 48 16.73 2.12 -13.10
CA GLU A 48 16.87 1.64 -14.48
C GLU A 48 16.75 0.12 -14.64
N VAL A 49 17.16 -0.63 -13.61
CA VAL A 49 17.03 -2.09 -13.59
C VAL A 49 15.58 -2.44 -13.32
N CYS A 50 14.96 -1.85 -12.29
CA CYS A 50 13.56 -2.14 -11.98
C CYS A 50 12.60 -1.77 -13.11
N ALA A 51 12.83 -0.65 -13.79
CA ALA A 51 12.04 -0.27 -14.97
C ALA A 51 12.09 -1.30 -16.11
N LYS A 52 13.17 -2.10 -16.21
CA LYS A 52 13.30 -3.18 -17.22
C LYS A 52 12.74 -4.52 -16.76
N ARG A 53 12.62 -4.71 -15.44
CA ARG A 53 12.16 -5.94 -14.79
C ARG A 53 10.67 -5.95 -14.47
N PHE A 54 10.07 -4.77 -14.41
CA PHE A 54 8.66 -4.59 -14.16
C PHE A 54 7.76 -5.51 -15.01
N ASP A 55 6.99 -6.37 -14.34
CA ASP A 55 6.02 -7.27 -14.96
C ASP A 55 6.66 -8.18 -16.03
N ASP A 56 7.92 -8.60 -15.81
CA ASP A 56 8.65 -9.52 -16.69
C ASP A 56 8.32 -11.01 -16.40
N GLY A 57 7.56 -11.27 -15.35
CA GLY A 57 7.14 -12.61 -14.93
C GLY A 57 8.13 -13.29 -13.99
N HIS A 58 9.20 -12.61 -13.60
CA HIS A 58 10.17 -13.07 -12.60
C HIS A 58 10.10 -12.18 -11.36
N CYS A 59 10.08 -12.78 -10.18
CA CYS A 59 10.14 -12.01 -8.94
C CYS A 59 11.58 -11.51 -8.70
N ASP A 60 11.82 -10.23 -8.98
CA ASP A 60 13.04 -9.49 -8.65
C ASP A 60 12.88 -8.79 -7.29
N GLU A 61 13.26 -9.47 -6.20
CA GLU A 61 13.08 -9.00 -4.82
C GLU A 61 13.68 -7.60 -4.53
N ILE A 62 14.72 -7.20 -5.27
CA ILE A 62 15.31 -5.85 -5.14
C ILE A 62 14.39 -4.73 -5.64
N CYS A 63 13.44 -5.07 -6.52
CA CYS A 63 12.45 -4.19 -7.13
C CYS A 63 11.06 -4.35 -6.49
N ASN A 64 10.86 -5.40 -5.69
CA ASN A 64 9.62 -5.70 -4.98
C ASN A 64 9.41 -4.81 -3.74
N ARG A 65 9.37 -3.50 -3.95
CA ARG A 65 9.03 -2.50 -2.93
C ARG A 65 8.15 -1.42 -3.52
N GLU A 66 7.36 -0.77 -2.68
CA GLU A 66 6.41 0.27 -3.08
C GLU A 66 7.04 1.37 -3.92
N SER A 67 8.17 1.93 -3.48
CA SER A 67 8.87 2.99 -4.21
C SER A 67 9.39 2.56 -5.60
N CYS A 68 9.43 1.25 -5.88
CA CYS A 68 9.82 0.66 -7.16
C CYS A 68 8.67 -0.11 -7.81
N LEU A 69 7.43 0.22 -7.43
CA LEU A 69 6.21 -0.27 -8.05
C LEU A 69 6.05 -1.80 -7.97
N PHE A 70 6.52 -2.38 -6.85
CA PHE A 70 6.33 -3.78 -6.48
C PHE A 70 6.75 -4.79 -7.57
N ASP A 71 7.76 -4.43 -8.37
CA ASP A 71 8.21 -5.26 -9.49
C ASP A 71 7.08 -5.67 -10.46
N GLY A 72 6.08 -4.80 -10.64
CA GLY A 72 4.90 -5.13 -11.45
C GLY A 72 4.07 -6.29 -10.88
N PHE A 73 4.18 -6.53 -9.58
CA PHE A 73 3.52 -7.60 -8.83
C PHE A 73 4.00 -9.02 -9.19
N ASP A 74 5.16 -9.18 -9.81
CA ASP A 74 5.71 -10.50 -10.16
C ASP A 74 5.92 -11.42 -8.95
N CYS A 75 6.20 -10.85 -7.78
CA CYS A 75 6.34 -11.58 -6.52
C CYS A 75 5.00 -11.94 -5.85
N ALA A 76 3.88 -11.31 -6.25
CA ALA A 76 2.55 -11.58 -5.70
C ALA A 76 1.75 -12.58 -6.56
N LYS A 77 2.15 -12.78 -7.83
CA LYS A 77 1.49 -13.72 -8.75
C LYS A 77 1.50 -15.14 -8.21
N ARG A 78 0.34 -15.78 -8.21
CA ARG A 78 0.15 -17.22 -7.96
C ARG A 78 -0.19 -17.91 -9.27
N GLU A 79 0.03 -19.23 -9.36
CA GLU A 79 -0.20 -19.99 -10.59
C GLU A 79 -1.59 -19.71 -11.19
N GLY A 80 -1.61 -19.12 -12.39
CA GLY A 80 -2.83 -18.83 -13.16
C GLY A 80 -3.47 -17.45 -12.93
N ALA A 81 -2.99 -16.64 -11.98
CA ALA A 81 -3.50 -15.29 -11.73
C ALA A 81 -2.53 -14.23 -12.28
N VAL A 82 -3.04 -13.30 -13.08
CA VAL A 82 -2.25 -12.24 -13.74
C VAL A 82 -2.92 -10.91 -13.49
N CYS A 83 -2.18 -9.95 -12.92
CA CYS A 83 -2.66 -8.58 -12.82
C CYS A 83 -2.82 -7.99 -14.23
N ARG A 84 -4.02 -7.52 -14.56
CA ARG A 84 -4.32 -7.01 -15.91
C ARG A 84 -3.69 -5.65 -16.19
N HIS A 85 -3.61 -4.81 -15.16
CA HIS A 85 -3.16 -3.43 -15.24
C HIS A 85 -2.07 -3.14 -14.18
N PRO A 86 -0.95 -3.88 -14.20
CA PRO A 86 0.05 -3.80 -13.12
C PRO A 86 0.63 -2.39 -12.98
N SER A 87 0.83 -1.66 -14.08
CA SER A 87 1.30 -0.27 -14.06
C SER A 87 0.32 0.67 -13.36
N GLU A 88 -0.99 0.53 -13.61
CA GLU A 88 -2.00 1.42 -13.02
C GLU A 88 -2.24 1.05 -11.55
N CYS A 89 -2.32 -0.25 -11.26
CA CYS A 89 -2.51 -0.73 -9.89
C CYS A 89 -1.32 -0.41 -8.99
N ALA A 90 -0.08 -0.50 -9.49
CA ALA A 90 1.09 -0.12 -8.70
C ALA A 90 1.13 1.38 -8.40
N TYR A 91 0.61 2.23 -9.29
CA TYR A 91 0.55 3.68 -9.09
C TYR A 91 -0.51 4.09 -8.07
N LYS A 92 -1.65 3.39 -8.06
CA LYS A 92 -2.80 3.68 -7.17
C LYS A 92 -2.76 2.90 -5.85
N TYR A 93 -1.80 2.01 -5.68
CA TYR A 93 -1.68 1.18 -4.50
C TYR A 93 -1.70 2.02 -3.21
N GLY A 94 -2.72 1.83 -2.36
CA GLY A 94 -2.80 2.52 -1.07
C GLY A 94 -3.11 4.03 -1.18
N ASP A 95 -3.73 4.49 -2.27
CA ASP A 95 -4.08 5.89 -2.48
C ASP A 95 -5.32 6.36 -1.69
N GLY A 96 -5.97 5.43 -0.97
CA GLY A 96 -7.15 5.67 -0.15
C GLY A 96 -8.48 5.59 -0.91
N LYS A 97 -8.48 5.21 -2.20
CA LYS A 97 -9.68 4.98 -3.01
C LYS A 97 -9.71 3.54 -3.47
N CYS A 98 -10.87 2.91 -3.35
CA CYS A 98 -11.05 1.56 -3.86
C CYS A 98 -11.13 1.55 -5.39
N ASP A 99 -10.09 1.02 -6.02
CA ASP A 99 -10.01 0.65 -7.43
C ASP A 99 -10.29 -0.86 -7.57
N GLU A 100 -11.56 -1.22 -7.82
CA GLU A 100 -12.00 -2.63 -7.85
C GLU A 100 -11.22 -3.54 -8.82
N GLU A 101 -10.64 -2.97 -9.88
CA GLU A 101 -9.80 -3.71 -10.85
C GLU A 101 -8.43 -4.13 -10.27
N CYS A 102 -8.00 -3.48 -9.19
CA CYS A 102 -6.73 -3.72 -8.50
C CYS A 102 -6.91 -4.51 -7.19
N ALA A 103 -8.15 -4.77 -6.76
CA ALA A 103 -8.48 -5.46 -5.51
C ALA A 103 -8.11 -6.96 -5.49
N GLY A 104 -7.70 -7.53 -6.62
CA GLY A 104 -7.26 -8.92 -6.70
C GLY A 104 -5.92 -9.18 -6.01
N PRO A 105 -5.69 -10.38 -5.46
CA PRO A 105 -4.40 -10.76 -4.87
C PRO A 105 -3.22 -10.62 -5.84
N GLU A 106 -3.46 -10.85 -7.13
CA GLU A 106 -2.45 -10.73 -8.19
C GLU A 106 -2.00 -9.29 -8.45
N CYS A 107 -2.80 -8.30 -8.04
CA CYS A 107 -2.49 -6.86 -8.13
C CYS A 107 -2.20 -6.25 -6.75
N GLY A 108 -1.96 -7.08 -5.72
CA GLY A 108 -1.62 -6.59 -4.37
C GLY A 108 -2.79 -6.06 -3.54
N TYR A 109 -4.03 -6.46 -3.85
CA TYR A 109 -5.25 -6.05 -3.12
C TYR A 109 -5.47 -4.54 -3.06
N ASP A 110 -5.04 -3.79 -4.07
CA ASP A 110 -5.19 -2.34 -4.13
C ASP A 110 -4.63 -1.61 -2.89
N GLY A 111 -3.56 -2.16 -2.30
CA GLY A 111 -3.00 -1.64 -1.04
C GLY A 111 -3.95 -1.68 0.16
N GLY A 112 -5.06 -2.41 0.05
CA GLY A 112 -6.11 -2.46 1.07
C GLY A 112 -7.17 -1.36 0.93
N ASP A 113 -7.15 -0.53 -0.10
CA ASP A 113 -8.11 0.58 -0.24
C ASP A 113 -9.56 0.12 -0.45
N CYS A 114 -9.73 -1.07 -1.01
CA CYS A 114 -11.01 -1.77 -1.11
C CYS A 114 -11.39 -2.54 0.16
N GLU A 115 -10.44 -2.76 1.07
CA GLU A 115 -10.69 -3.34 2.39
C GLU A 115 -11.13 -2.25 3.36
N ARG A 116 -12.40 -1.91 3.30
CA ARG A 116 -13.02 -1.14 4.38
C ARG A 116 -13.16 -2.03 5.61
N LEU A 117 -12.48 -1.65 6.68
CA LEU A 117 -12.87 -2.00 8.04
C LEU A 117 -14.27 -1.41 8.30
N TYR A 118 -15.32 -2.11 7.87
CA TYR A 118 -16.70 -1.86 8.30
C TYR A 118 -16.91 -2.43 9.70
N THR A 119 -15.98 -2.14 10.61
CA THR A 119 -16.07 -2.55 12.00
C THR A 119 -16.54 -1.36 12.81
N HIS A 120 -17.47 -1.59 13.72
CA HIS A 120 -17.75 -0.61 14.74
C HIS A 120 -16.54 -0.55 15.69
N VAL A 121 -16.10 0.67 15.98
CA VAL A 121 -15.11 0.95 17.02
C VAL A 121 -15.84 1.71 18.12
N SER A 122 -15.78 1.19 19.34
CA SER A 122 -16.30 1.86 20.53
C SER A 122 -15.16 2.12 21.50
N LEU A 123 -15.30 3.15 22.35
CA LEU A 123 -14.39 3.31 23.48
C LEU A 123 -14.52 2.07 24.37
N ALA A 124 -13.38 1.51 24.80
CA ALA A 124 -13.38 0.38 25.70
C ALA A 124 -13.84 0.84 27.09
N GLU A 125 -14.58 -0.03 27.78
CA GLU A 125 -15.04 0.21 29.15
C GLU A 125 -14.58 -0.90 30.09
N ASP A 126 -14.11 -0.53 31.28
CA ASP A 126 -13.88 -1.46 32.39
C ASP A 126 -14.92 -1.23 33.49
N MET A 127 -14.74 -1.84 34.67
CA MET A 127 -15.68 -1.65 35.79
C MET A 127 -15.75 -0.19 36.28
N ASP A 128 -14.76 0.65 35.93
CA ASP A 128 -14.66 2.06 36.31
C ASP A 128 -15.09 3.02 35.17
N GLY A 129 -15.62 2.49 34.04
CA GLY A 129 -16.21 3.26 32.93
C GLY A 129 -15.32 3.35 31.69
N ILE A 130 -15.36 4.47 30.96
CA ILE A 130 -14.60 4.67 29.71
C ILE A 130 -13.08 4.71 29.95
N MET A 131 -12.34 3.79 29.34
CA MET A 131 -10.89 3.62 29.53
C MET A 131 -10.07 4.70 28.82
N VAL A 132 -10.04 5.90 29.40
CA VAL A 132 -9.22 7.03 28.97
C VAL A 132 -8.26 7.40 30.11
N TYR A 133 -6.99 7.53 29.78
CA TYR A 133 -5.92 7.79 30.75
C TYR A 133 -5.02 8.92 30.26
N GLU A 134 -4.41 9.60 31.21
CA GLU A 134 -3.24 10.45 30.97
C GLU A 134 -2.09 9.62 30.38
N TRP A 135 -1.29 10.23 29.51
CA TRP A 135 -0.09 9.60 28.96
C TRP A 135 1.09 10.57 28.93
N SER A 136 2.27 10.06 29.31
CA SER A 136 3.54 10.74 29.17
C SER A 136 4.59 9.82 28.55
N THR A 137 5.42 10.36 27.68
CA THR A 137 6.59 9.64 27.13
C THR A 137 7.61 9.25 28.20
N ASP A 138 7.65 9.96 29.33
CA ASP A 138 8.65 9.77 30.38
C ASP A 138 8.18 8.80 31.47
N THR A 139 6.89 8.84 31.83
CA THR A 139 6.31 8.06 32.93
C THR A 139 5.29 7.01 32.49
N GLY A 140 4.86 7.03 31.23
CA GLY A 140 3.91 6.08 30.67
C GLY A 140 2.45 6.42 31.00
N GLN A 141 1.66 5.39 31.31
CA GLN A 141 0.24 5.52 31.65
C GLN A 141 0.08 6.24 33.01
N GLY A 142 -0.64 7.36 33.00
CA GLY A 142 -0.99 8.14 34.18
C GLY A 142 -2.39 7.82 34.72
N ASN A 143 -3.03 8.80 35.35
CA ASN A 143 -4.33 8.59 35.98
C ASN A 143 -5.45 8.43 34.95
N ARG A 144 -6.54 7.79 35.39
CA ARG A 144 -7.77 7.67 34.62
C ARG A 144 -8.45 9.04 34.53
N ILE A 145 -8.79 9.45 33.31
CA ILE A 145 -9.56 10.66 33.06
C ILE A 145 -11.04 10.28 33.17
N THR A 146 -11.63 10.50 34.34
CA THR A 146 -13.06 10.31 34.53
C THR A 146 -13.80 11.50 33.95
N VAL A 147 -14.59 11.29 32.90
CA VAL A 147 -15.48 12.31 32.33
C VAL A 147 -16.65 12.50 33.28
N ILE A 148 -16.45 13.22 34.38
CA ILE A 148 -17.51 13.59 35.31
C ILE A 148 -17.81 15.08 35.08
N ASP A 149 -18.99 15.31 34.51
CA ASP A 149 -19.69 16.59 34.29
C ASP A 149 -19.14 17.58 33.24
N GLU A 150 -20.09 18.13 32.47
CA GLU A 150 -19.95 19.13 31.39
C GLU A 150 -19.35 20.49 31.84
N GLU A 151 -18.87 20.61 33.06
CA GLU A 151 -18.06 21.76 33.42
C GLU A 151 -16.67 21.47 32.91
N ILE A 152 -16.16 22.31 32.01
CA ILE A 152 -14.74 22.33 31.63
C ILE A 152 -13.96 22.57 32.91
N VAL A 153 -13.70 21.50 33.67
CA VAL A 153 -12.75 21.55 34.75
C VAL A 153 -11.44 21.56 34.01
N ALA A 154 -10.88 22.76 33.89
CA ALA A 154 -9.44 22.97 33.93
C ALA A 154 -8.89 22.42 35.26
N SER A 155 -9.20 21.15 35.58
CA SER A 155 -8.73 20.42 36.74
C SER A 155 -7.36 19.95 36.33
N THR A 156 -6.38 20.75 36.76
CA THR A 156 -4.97 20.41 36.74
C THR A 156 -4.54 19.80 35.41
N VAL A 157 -4.38 20.64 34.38
CA VAL A 157 -3.46 20.31 33.30
C VAL A 157 -2.10 20.14 33.96
N ASP A 158 -1.77 18.91 34.32
CA ASP A 158 -0.42 18.56 34.70
C ASP A 158 0.43 18.79 33.45
N MET A 159 1.24 19.85 33.50
CA MET A 159 2.10 20.28 32.39
C MET A 159 3.17 19.22 32.06
N ASN A 160 3.29 18.14 32.85
CA ASN A 160 4.15 16.99 32.58
C ASN A 160 3.47 15.85 31.79
N VAL A 161 2.17 15.99 31.48
CA VAL A 161 1.41 15.02 30.68
C VAL A 161 1.32 15.56 29.25
N ASN A 162 1.87 14.83 28.28
CA ASN A 162 1.96 15.29 26.88
C ASN A 162 1.02 14.54 25.93
N GLY A 163 0.16 13.66 26.44
CA GLY A 163 -0.85 12.97 25.64
C GLY A 163 -1.96 12.32 26.44
N THR A 164 -2.80 11.58 25.71
CA THR A 164 -3.91 10.80 26.24
C THR A 164 -3.81 9.40 25.66
N MET A 165 -3.90 8.38 26.50
CA MET A 165 -4.04 6.99 26.08
C MET A 165 -5.52 6.61 26.12
N VAL A 166 -6.05 6.16 24.99
CA VAL A 166 -7.44 5.77 24.81
C VAL A 166 -7.50 4.32 24.39
N PHE A 167 -8.28 3.51 25.10
CA PHE A 167 -8.56 2.13 24.70
C PHE A 167 -9.84 2.08 23.87
N PHE A 168 -9.85 1.23 22.84
CA PHE A 168 -11.00 1.02 21.97
C PHE A 168 -11.23 -0.47 21.75
N ASP A 169 -12.50 -0.85 21.71
CA ASP A 169 -12.94 -2.17 21.28
C ASP A 169 -13.24 -2.15 19.79
N VAL A 170 -12.75 -3.17 19.09
CA VAL A 170 -12.99 -3.37 17.66
C VAL A 170 -13.98 -4.51 17.48
N ASP A 171 -15.20 -4.20 17.06
CA ASP A 171 -16.26 -5.20 16.84
C ASP A 171 -16.03 -5.99 15.54
N THR A 172 -15.22 -7.04 15.63
CA THR A 172 -14.94 -7.93 14.51
C THR A 172 -16.10 -8.88 14.14
N THR A 173 -17.24 -8.84 14.84
CA THR A 173 -18.36 -9.76 14.57
C THR A 173 -19.04 -9.49 13.22
N ALA A 174 -18.96 -8.25 12.72
CA ALA A 174 -19.44 -7.85 11.39
C ALA A 174 -18.35 -7.92 10.31
N CYS A 175 -17.13 -8.34 10.64
CA CYS A 175 -16.01 -8.44 9.71
C CYS A 175 -16.26 -9.61 8.74
N ARG A 176 -17.01 -9.34 7.67
CA ARG A 176 -17.18 -10.25 6.55
C ARG A 176 -16.13 -9.87 5.51
N MET A 177 -15.13 -10.73 5.34
CA MET A 177 -14.34 -10.71 4.11
C MET A 177 -15.35 -10.82 2.96
N ARG A 178 -15.37 -9.81 2.08
CA ARG A 178 -16.20 -9.84 0.89
C ARG A 178 -15.61 -10.94 0.00
N ARG A 179 -16.24 -12.11 0.01
CA ARG A 179 -15.92 -13.23 -0.91
C ARG A 179 -16.32 -12.89 -2.32
#